data_AF-A0A7C4TLI5-F1
#
_entry.id   AF-A0A7C4TLI5-F1
#
_cell.length_a   1.000
_cell.length_b   1.000
_cell.length_c   1.000
_cell.angle_alpha   90.00
_cell.angle_beta   90.00
_cell.angle_gamma   90.00
#
_symmetry.space_group_name_H-M   'P 1'
#
loop_
_entity.id
_entity.type
_entity.pdbx_description
1 polymer ?
#
loop_
_entity_poly.entity_id
_entity_poly.type
_entity_poly.pdbx_seq_one_letter_code
_entity_poly.pdbx_strand_id
1 'polypeptide(L)' 'MDISRLFVGLAFVILGLSLMNLSIHGNVSYGALILLGPFPVLLASDLGAAIFLTLLASIFLILALMLRW' A
#
# COMPACT_ATOMS: atom_id res chain seq x y z
N MET A 1 11.98 -10.79 16.97
CA MET A 1 12.06 -9.69 15.98
C MET A 1 10.75 -8.95 16.08
N ASP A 2 10.75 -7.69 16.53
CA ASP A 2 9.49 -6.98 16.78
C ASP A 2 8.76 -6.79 15.46
N ILE A 3 7.53 -7.28 15.39
CA ILE A 3 6.72 -7.29 14.18
C ILE A 3 6.51 -5.88 13.63
N SER A 4 6.52 -4.88 14.51
CA SER A 4 6.52 -3.45 14.19
C SER A 4 7.68 -3.02 13.29
N ARG A 5 8.88 -3.58 13.47
CA ARG A 5 10.05 -3.25 12.63
C ARG A 5 9.88 -3.78 11.20
N LEU A 6 9.21 -4.92 11.04
CA LEU A 6 8.85 -5.47 9.73
C LEU A 6 7.85 -4.54 9.00
N PHE A 7 6.85 -4.01 9.70
CA PHE A 7 5.91 -3.04 9.14
C PHE A 7 6.59 -1.75 8.68
N VAL A 8 7.48 -1.22 9.52
CA VAL A 8 8.21 0.00 9.19
C VAL A 8 9.10 -0.23 7.97
N GLY A 9 9.83 -1.35 7.90
CA GLY A 9 10.64 -1.70 6.73
C GLY A 9 9.81 -1.85 5.46
N LEU A 10 8.67 -2.53 5.53
CA LEU A 10 7.77 -2.73 4.39
C LEU A 10 7.14 -1.41 3.91
N ALA A 11 6.77 -0.53 4.85
CA ALA A 11 6.28 0.82 4.54
C ALA A 11 7.34 1.66 3.81
N PHE A 12 8.61 1.60 4.24
CA PHE A 12 9.71 2.30 3.57
C PHE A 12 9.96 1.78 2.14
N VAL A 13 9.86 0.48 1.92
CA VAL A 13 9.99 -0.10 0.57
C VAL A 13 8.87 0.37 -0.35
N ILE A 14 7.62 0.37 0.13
CA ILE A 14 6.47 0.84 -0.64
C ILE A 14 6.59 2.34 -0.95
N LEU A 15 7.02 3.14 0.03
CA LEU A 15 7.28 4.58 -0.17
C LEU A 15 8.34 4.82 -1.23
N GLY A 16 9.46 4.08 -1.18
CA GLY A 16 10.52 4.17 -2.17
C GLY A 16 10.04 3.84 -3.58
N LEU A 17 9.25 2.77 -3.73
CA LEU A 17 8.66 2.38 -5.02
C LEU A 17 7.65 3.40 -5.54
N SER A 18 6.84 3.98 -4.65
CA SER A 18 5.85 5.02 -4.99
C SER A 18 6.53 6.31 -5.46
N LEU A 19 7.57 6.77 -4.74
CA LEU A 19 8.35 7.94 -5.09
C LEU A 19 9.14 7.73 -6.40
N MET A 20 9.66 6.53 -6.63
CA MET A 20 10.33 6.17 -7.89
C MET A 20 9.34 6.16 -9.07
N ASN A 21 8.12 5.69 -8.89
CA ASN A 21 7.11 5.74 -9.95
C ASN A 21 6.74 7.19 -10.28
N LEU A 22 6.56 8.02 -9.24
CA LEU A 22 6.28 9.45 -9.35
C LEU A 22 7.40 10.22 -10.08
N SER A 23 8.67 9.83 -9.91
CA SER A 23 9.79 10.49 -10.58
C SER A 23 9.93 10.13 -12.06
N ILE A 24 9.36 9.00 -12.49
CA ILE A 24 9.46 8.49 -13.88
C ILE A 24 8.27 8.98 -14.74
N HIS A 25 7.07 9.09 -14.19
CA HIS A 25 5.86 9.46 -14.94
C HIS A 25 5.39 10.88 -14.57
N GLY A 26 5.55 11.84 -15.49
CA GLY A 26 5.04 13.22 -15.32
C GLY A 26 3.52 13.36 -15.35
N ASN A 27 2.78 12.28 -15.61
CA ASN A 27 1.33 12.22 -15.54
C ASN A 27 0.94 11.51 -14.23
N VAL A 28 0.79 12.30 -13.17
CA VAL A 28 0.61 11.80 -11.81
C VAL A 28 -0.78 11.16 -11.67
N SER A 29 -0.78 9.84 -11.48
CA SER A 29 -1.96 9.09 -11.09
C SER A 29 -2.11 9.10 -9.57
N TYR A 30 -3.27 9.56 -9.11
CA TYR A 30 -3.57 9.70 -7.70
C TYR A 30 -4.35 8.49 -7.21
N GLY A 31 -3.91 7.95 -6.09
CA GLY A 31 -4.69 6.95 -5.38
C GLY A 31 -4.44 7.02 -3.89
N ALA A 32 -5.46 6.67 -3.12
CA ALA A 32 -5.43 6.63 -1.67
C ALA A 32 -5.93 5.27 -1.18
N LEU A 33 -5.18 4.66 -0.26
CA LEU A 33 -5.59 3.51 0.52
C LEU A 33 -5.91 4.02 1.93
N ILE A 34 -7.17 3.95 2.34
CA ILE A 34 -7.63 4.32 3.67
C ILE A 34 -8.01 3.03 4.40
N LEU A 35 -7.30 2.72 5.50
CA LEU A 35 -7.61 1.57 6.33
C LEU A 35 -8.57 2.00 7.46
N LEU A 36 -9.84 1.62 7.36
CA LEU A 36 -10.85 1.80 8.40
C LEU A 36 -10.98 0.49 9.19
N GLY A 37 -10.13 0.32 10.21
CA GLY A 37 -10.03 -0.95 10.93
C GLY A 37 -9.56 -2.08 9.99
N PRO A 38 -10.26 -3.23 9.90
CA PRO A 38 -9.90 -4.31 8.98
C PRO A 38 -10.38 -4.07 7.54
N PHE A 39 -11.13 -3.01 7.26
CA PHE A 39 -11.71 -2.75 5.94
C PHE A 39 -10.85 -1.74 5.16
N PRO A 40 -10.13 -2.17 4.10
CA PRO A 40 -9.44 -1.26 3.21
C PRO A 40 -10.42 -0.58 2.25
N VAL A 41 -10.38 0.76 2.21
CA VAL A 41 -11.07 1.59 1.23
C VAL A 41 -10.04 2.10 0.22
N LEU A 42 -10.33 1.90 -1.06
CA LEU A 42 -9.44 2.19 -2.17
C LEU A 42 -10.04 3.31 -3.03
N LEU A 43 -9.28 4.37 -3.24
CA LEU A 43 -9.58 5.44 -4.19
C LEU A 43 -8.46 5.46 -5.23
N ALA A 44 -8.80 5.43 -6.51
CA ALA A 44 -7.83 5.47 -7.60
C ALA A 44 -8.37 6.30 -8.77
N SER A 45 -7.53 7.11 -9.39
CA SER A 45 -7.88 7.94 -10.55
C SER A 45 -7.82 7.20 -11.88
N ASP A 46 -7.20 6.03 -11.90
CA ASP A 46 -6.80 5.30 -13.09
C ASP A 46 -6.66 3.80 -12.79
N LEU A 47 -6.71 2.99 -13.84
CA LEU A 47 -6.68 1.53 -13.72
C LEU A 47 -5.36 1.01 -13.12
N GLY A 48 -4.23 1.67 -13.41
CA GLY A 48 -2.91 1.27 -12.93
C GLY A 48 -2.79 1.43 -11.41
N ALA A 49 -3.18 2.61 -10.90
CA ALA A 49 -3.23 2.88 -9.47
C ALA A 49 -4.22 1.98 -8.74
N ALA A 50 -5.37 1.68 -9.35
CA ALA A 50 -6.35 0.76 -8.77
C ALA A 50 -5.76 -0.64 -8.55
N ILE A 51 -5.09 -1.20 -9.56
CA ILE A 51 -4.45 -2.53 -9.47
C ILE A 51 -3.36 -2.52 -8.39
N PHE A 52 -2.48 -1.52 -8.40
CA PHE A 52 -1.40 -1.40 -7.42
C PHE A 52 -1.93 -1.32 -5.99
N LEU A 53 -2.89 -0.42 -5.72
CA LEU A 53 -3.44 -0.24 -4.38
C LEU A 53 -4.23 -1.47 -3.91
N THR A 54 -4.88 -2.21 -4.80
CA THR A 54 -5.57 -3.47 -4.46
C THR A 54 -4.58 -4.56 -4.05
N LEU A 55 -3.47 -4.69 -4.78
CA LEU A 55 -2.36 -5.58 -4.38
C LEU A 55 -1.79 -5.18 -3.02
N LEU A 56 -1.58 -3.88 -2.81
CA LEU A 56 -1.08 -3.35 -1.54
C LEU A 56 -2.04 -3.63 -0.38
N ALA A 57 -3.33 -3.40 -0.58
CA ALA A 57 -4.37 -3.66 0.40
C ALA A 57 -4.44 -5.14 0.78
N SER A 58 -4.37 -6.05 -0.21
CA SER A 58 -4.41 -7.48 0.06
C SER A 58 -3.20 -7.97 0.86
N ILE A 59 -1.99 -7.45 0.58
CA ILE A 59 -0.79 -7.72 1.38
C ILE A 59 -1.00 -7.28 2.84
N PHE A 60 -1.50 -6.06 3.05
CA PHE A 60 -1.76 -5.57 4.42
C PHE A 60 -2.84 -6.36 5.14
N LEU A 61 -3.89 -6.80 4.44
CA LEU A 61 -4.97 -7.62 5.00
C LEU A 61 -4.46 -9.00 5.41
N ILE A 62 -3.65 -9.65 4.56
CA ILE A 62 -3.01 -10.94 4.87
C ILE A 62 -2.08 -10.79 6.07
N LEU A 63 -1.24 -9.76 6.10
CA LEU A 63 -0.37 -9.46 7.25
C LEU A 63 -1.19 -9.27 8.53
N ALA A 64 -2.22 -8.43 8.50
CA ALA A 64 -3.10 -8.18 9.64
C ALA A 64 -3.79 -9.47 10.13
N LEU A 65 -4.17 -10.37 9.22
CA LEU A 65 -4.67 -11.70 9.56
C LEU A 65 -3.61 -12.57 10.22
N MET A 66 -2.37 -12.58 9.73
CA MET A 66 -1.27 -13.35 10.33
C MET A 66 -0.86 -12.85 11.72
N LEU A 67 -1.01 -11.56 12.00
CA LEU A 67 -0.74 -10.94 13.30
C LEU A 67 -1.83 -11.15 14.35
N ARG A 68 -3.05 -11.46 13.89
CA ARG A 68 -4.20 -11.67 14.76
C ARG A 68 -4.16 -13.04 15.44
N TRP A 69 -3.31 -13.94 14.96
CA TRP A 69 -3.01 -15.25 15.52
C TRP A 69 -1.58 -15.30 16.07
#